data_AF-A0A6A5HM66-F1
#
_entry.id   AF-A0A6A5HM66-F1
#
_cell.length_a   1.000
_cell.length_b   1.000
_cell.length_c   1.000
_cell.angle_alpha   90.00
_cell.angle_beta   90.00
_cell.angle_gamma   90.00
#
_symmetry.space_group_name_H-M   'P 1'
#
loop_
_entity.id
_entity.type
_entity.pdbx_description
1 polymer ?
#
loop_
_entity_poly.entity_id
_entity_poly.type
_entity_poly.pdbx_seq_one_letter_code
_entity_poly.pdbx_strand_id
1 'polypeptide(L)'
;MSAPVKVFVLKHVFKDVRNLKENEYQCGPTEEHFNVSWKMCVGRKNGYLSYYLRCNQPKTTEWSITIDWKVRLISIGGKIERRNSELTYESNSNYTSWGWDDFIKWKDMEKNFMTDGNITIESHIKIRKMTGITKKKLRNFDSKMNIFSDIVLTVENEKFYVSKLFLASQSTFFGKYSFALESFAI
;
A
#
# COMPACT_ATOMS: atom_id res chain seq x y z
N MET A 1 11.99 17.03 -15.66
CA MET A 1 11.07 16.87 -14.51
C MET A 1 11.41 15.55 -13.82
N SER A 2 11.61 15.55 -12.51
CA SER A 2 11.82 14.33 -11.72
C SER A 2 10.54 13.48 -11.74
N ALA A 3 10.65 12.16 -11.88
CA ALA A 3 9.49 11.28 -11.81
C ALA A 3 8.78 11.44 -10.44
N PRO A 4 7.44 11.38 -10.39
CA PRO A 4 6.70 11.52 -9.14
C PRO A 4 7.14 10.44 -8.14
N VAL A 5 7.40 10.87 -6.90
CA VAL A 5 7.88 10.00 -5.83
C VAL A 5 6.75 9.05 -5.40
N LYS A 6 7.02 7.74 -5.42
CA LYS A 6 6.07 6.72 -5.00
C LYS A 6 6.12 6.55 -3.48
N VAL A 7 5.14 7.11 -2.78
CA VAL A 7 5.00 7.04 -1.31
C VAL A 7 3.64 6.49 -0.92
N PHE A 8 3.58 5.75 0.18
CA PHE A 8 2.33 5.27 0.76
C PHE A 8 2.52 4.94 2.25
N VAL A 9 1.40 4.78 2.97
CA VAL A 9 1.38 4.42 4.39
C VAL A 9 0.47 3.22 4.57
N LEU A 10 0.99 2.18 5.22
CA LEU A 10 0.20 1.07 5.72
C LEU A 10 -0.10 1.34 7.20
N LYS A 11 -1.37 1.22 7.61
CA LYS A 11 -1.79 1.44 8.99
C LYS A 11 -2.69 0.31 9.45
N HIS A 12 -2.36 -0.30 10.59
CA HIS A 12 -3.16 -1.40 11.11
C HIS A 12 -3.20 -1.42 12.63
N VAL A 13 -4.36 -1.83 13.14
CA VAL A 13 -4.58 -2.15 14.56
C VAL A 13 -4.57 -3.66 14.69
N PHE A 14 -3.49 -4.21 15.23
CA PHE A 14 -3.41 -5.64 15.54
C PHE A 14 -4.23 -5.92 16.80
N LYS A 15 -5.17 -6.86 16.67
CA LYS A 15 -6.09 -7.21 17.76
C LYS A 15 -5.52 -8.33 18.61
N ASP A 16 -5.89 -8.33 19.88
CA ASP A 16 -5.59 -9.40 20.84
C ASP A 16 -4.09 -9.78 20.90
N VAL A 17 -3.21 -8.79 20.75
CA VAL A 17 -1.75 -8.97 20.79
C VAL A 17 -1.29 -9.43 22.16
N ARG A 18 -2.00 -9.05 23.24
CA ARG A 18 -1.72 -9.50 24.61
C ARG A 18 -1.65 -11.02 24.74
N ASN A 19 -2.53 -11.72 24.02
CA ASN A 19 -2.64 -13.18 24.09
C ASN A 19 -1.73 -13.91 23.09
N LEU A 20 -0.94 -13.18 22.30
CA LEU A 20 0.01 -13.76 21.35
C LEU A 20 1.14 -14.48 22.11
N LYS A 21 1.27 -15.79 21.90
CA LYS A 21 2.27 -16.61 22.60
C LYS A 21 3.65 -16.47 21.95
N GLU A 22 4.66 -16.92 22.68
CA GLU A 22 6.03 -16.93 22.20
C GLU A 22 6.15 -17.73 20.88
N ASN A 23 6.83 -17.14 19.89
CA ASN A 23 6.97 -17.64 18.51
C ASN A 23 5.68 -17.66 17.67
N GLU A 24 4.56 -17.15 18.18
CA GLU A 24 3.37 -16.90 17.37
C GLU A 24 3.47 -15.57 16.63
N TYR A 25 2.77 -15.50 15.50
CA TYR A 25 2.68 -14.31 14.66
C TYR A 25 1.25 -14.12 14.17
N GLN A 26 0.89 -12.86 13.94
CA GLN A 26 -0.32 -12.49 13.24
C GLN A 26 0.00 -11.45 12.17
N CYS A 27 -0.76 -11.46 11.08
CA CYS A 27 -0.58 -10.53 9.98
C CYS A 27 -1.88 -9.77 9.71
N GLY A 28 -1.75 -8.49 9.39
CA GLY A 28 -2.86 -7.64 8.96
C GLY A 28 -3.36 -7.99 7.57
N PRO A 29 -4.28 -7.18 7.01
CA PRO A 29 -4.73 -7.35 5.63
C PRO A 29 -3.59 -7.14 4.63
N THR A 30 -3.76 -7.67 3.43
CA THR A 30 -2.88 -7.36 2.29
C THR A 30 -3.39 -6.07 1.65
N GLU A 31 -2.49 -5.11 1.41
CA GLU A 31 -2.78 -3.85 0.73
C GLU A 31 -1.96 -3.74 -0.56
N GLU A 32 -2.60 -3.37 -1.67
CA GLU A 32 -1.92 -3.20 -2.95
C GLU A 32 -1.49 -1.75 -3.13
N HIS A 33 -0.19 -1.54 -3.33
CA HIS A 33 0.38 -0.24 -3.68
C HIS A 33 1.37 -0.39 -4.83
N PHE A 34 1.19 0.42 -5.86
CA PHE A 34 2.04 0.43 -7.06
C PHE A 34 2.15 -0.94 -7.76
N ASN A 35 1.05 -1.72 -7.78
CA ASN A 35 0.96 -3.09 -8.30
C ASN A 35 1.75 -4.13 -7.50
N VAL A 36 2.03 -3.84 -6.22
CA VAL A 36 2.72 -4.74 -5.31
C VAL A 36 1.83 -4.97 -4.10
N SER A 37 1.69 -6.25 -3.72
CA SER A 37 0.98 -6.66 -2.53
C SER A 37 1.88 -6.57 -1.29
N TRP A 38 1.54 -5.70 -0.37
CA TRP A 38 2.26 -5.50 0.89
C TRP A 38 1.46 -6.06 2.07
N LYS A 39 2.15 -6.55 3.10
CA LYS A 39 1.50 -7.07 4.31
C LYS A 39 2.35 -6.78 5.54
N MET A 40 1.72 -6.30 6.60
CA MET A 40 2.36 -6.09 7.90
C MET A 40 2.12 -7.30 8.80
N CYS A 41 3.15 -7.75 9.51
CA CYS A 41 3.05 -8.84 10.47
C CYS A 41 3.74 -8.48 11.78
N VAL A 42 3.16 -8.91 12.89
CA VAL A 42 3.76 -8.81 14.22
C VAL A 42 3.88 -10.20 14.82
N GLY A 43 4.90 -10.40 15.65
CA GLY A 43 5.12 -11.64 16.37
C GLY A 43 5.61 -11.40 17.78
N ARG A 44 5.67 -12.45 18.58
CA ARG A 44 6.39 -12.45 19.85
C ARG A 44 7.61 -13.32 19.72
N LYS A 45 8.80 -12.77 19.97
CA LYS A 45 10.06 -13.51 19.82
C LYS A 45 11.09 -13.08 20.85
N ASN A 46 11.64 -14.05 21.59
CA ASN A 46 12.58 -13.88 22.69
C ASN A 46 12.19 -12.78 23.70
N GLY A 47 10.90 -12.63 23.99
CA GLY A 47 10.40 -11.56 24.88
C GLY A 47 10.38 -10.16 24.26
N TYR A 48 10.44 -10.06 22.93
CA TYR A 48 10.24 -8.84 22.15
C TYR A 48 8.98 -8.96 21.29
N LEU A 49 8.36 -7.82 21.00
CA LEU A 49 7.50 -7.71 19.83
C LEU A 49 8.43 -7.72 18.61
N SER A 50 8.21 -8.64 17.68
CA SER A 50 8.82 -8.61 16.36
C SER A 50 7.88 -7.94 15.36
N TYR A 51 8.44 -7.29 14.35
CA TYR A 51 7.67 -6.60 13.32
C TYR A 51 8.30 -6.79 11.94
N TYR A 52 7.48 -7.15 10.95
CA TYR A 52 7.92 -7.39 9.59
C TYR A 52 7.00 -6.75 8.55
N LEU A 53 7.62 -6.24 7.49
CA LEU A 53 6.97 -5.87 6.24
C LEU A 53 7.27 -6.94 5.20
N ARG A 54 6.19 -7.51 4.65
CA ARG A 54 6.25 -8.54 3.64
C ARG A 54 5.86 -7.97 2.28
N CYS A 55 6.65 -8.30 1.27
CA CYS A 55 6.35 -8.09 -0.14
C CYS A 55 5.92 -9.42 -0.74
N ASN A 56 4.66 -9.52 -1.15
CA ASN A 56 4.08 -10.73 -1.75
C ASN A 56 4.12 -10.68 -3.28
N GLN A 57 5.08 -9.96 -3.86
CA GLN A 57 5.23 -9.91 -5.31
C GLN A 57 5.65 -11.30 -5.84
N PRO A 58 4.94 -11.85 -6.85
CA PRO A 58 5.30 -13.15 -7.42
C PRO A 58 6.70 -13.14 -8.02
N LYS A 59 7.47 -14.20 -7.80
CA LYS A 59 8.85 -14.36 -8.31
C LYS A 59 8.90 -14.96 -9.72
N THR A 60 7.82 -14.81 -10.50
CA THR A 60 7.70 -15.37 -11.86
C THR A 60 8.50 -14.59 -12.91
N THR A 61 8.88 -13.36 -12.59
CA THR A 61 9.65 -12.46 -13.45
C THR A 61 10.74 -11.80 -12.61
N GLU A 62 11.79 -11.32 -13.27
CA GLU A 62 12.85 -10.58 -12.59
C GLU A 62 12.36 -9.18 -12.20
N TRP A 63 12.46 -8.85 -10.91
CA TRP A 63 12.10 -7.54 -10.39
C TRP A 63 12.90 -7.19 -9.14
N SER A 64 12.98 -5.89 -8.85
CA SER A 64 13.61 -5.35 -7.65
C SER A 64 12.87 -4.10 -7.16
N ILE A 65 12.73 -3.95 -5.84
CA ILE A 65 12.09 -2.82 -5.17
C ILE A 65 12.98 -2.36 -4.01
N THR A 66 13.58 -1.19 -4.12
CA THR A 66 14.32 -0.55 -3.02
C THR A 66 13.45 0.49 -2.34
N ILE A 67 13.33 0.41 -1.02
CA ILE A 67 12.49 1.30 -0.22
C ILE A 67 13.25 1.97 0.92
N ASP A 68 12.88 3.21 1.21
CA ASP A 68 13.00 3.76 2.55
C ASP A 68 11.77 3.39 3.36
N TRP A 69 11.98 2.78 4.51
CA TRP A 69 10.91 2.33 5.38
C TRP A 69 11.05 2.94 6.76
N LYS A 70 9.98 3.61 7.22
CA LYS A 70 9.88 4.16 8.58
C LYS A 70 8.68 3.57 9.28
N VAL A 71 8.91 2.91 10.40
CA VAL A 71 7.88 2.30 11.24
C VAL A 71 7.58 3.17 12.44
N ARG A 72 6.31 3.23 12.82
CA ARG A 72 5.82 3.90 14.01
C ARG A 72 4.88 2.97 14.76
N LEU A 73 5.22 2.62 15.99
CA LEU A 73 4.30 2.02 16.95
C LEU A 73 3.70 3.16 17.78
N ILE A 74 2.37 3.27 17.78
CA ILE A 74 1.66 4.45 18.26
C ILE A 74 0.78 4.07 19.45
N SER A 75 0.96 4.78 20.56
CA SER A 75 0.05 4.69 21.72
C SER A 75 -1.10 5.68 21.58
N ILE A 76 -2.20 5.44 22.30
CA ILE A 76 -3.33 6.39 22.37
C ILE A 76 -2.89 7.74 22.99
N GLY A 77 -1.96 7.70 23.95
CA GLY A 77 -1.39 8.90 24.58
C GLY A 77 -0.38 9.67 23.73
N GLY A 78 -0.23 9.34 22.44
CA GLY A 78 0.65 10.06 21.51
C GLY A 78 2.14 9.71 21.60
N LYS A 79 2.54 8.83 22.53
CA LYS A 79 3.90 8.24 22.53
C LYS A 79 4.10 7.40 21.27
N ILE A 80 5.28 7.53 20.66
CA ILE A 80 5.63 6.84 19.41
C ILE A 80 7.03 6.21 19.54
N GLU A 81 7.13 4.90 19.31
CA GLU A 81 8.40 4.20 19.09
C GLU A 81 8.66 4.11 17.59
N ARG A 82 9.91 4.32 17.16
CA ARG A 82 10.26 4.37 15.73
C ARG A 82 11.45 3.48 15.39
N ARG A 83 11.40 2.91 14.19
CA ARG A 83 12.55 2.32 13.50
C ARG A 83 12.55 2.79 12.06
N ASN A 84 13.72 2.80 11.45
CA ASN A 84 13.88 3.06 10.04
C ASN A 84 14.90 2.09 9.45
N SER A 85 14.69 1.73 8.20
CA SER A 85 15.63 0.93 7.43
C SER A 85 15.53 1.31 5.96
N GLU A 86 16.64 1.12 5.25
CA GLU A 86 16.63 1.04 3.79
C GLU A 86 16.84 -0.44 3.43
N LEU A 87 15.99 -0.96 2.55
CA LEU A 87 16.06 -2.36 2.17
C LEU A 87 15.55 -2.59 0.75
N THR A 88 15.97 -3.70 0.17
CA THR A 88 15.61 -4.10 -1.19
C THR A 88 14.93 -5.47 -1.16
N TYR A 89 13.80 -5.57 -1.85
CA TYR A 89 13.15 -6.83 -2.18
C TYR A 89 13.50 -7.20 -3.62
N GLU A 90 13.83 -8.46 -3.86
CA GLU A 90 14.24 -8.94 -5.17
C GLU A 90 13.61 -10.31 -5.46
N SER A 91 13.29 -10.56 -6.72
CA SER A 91 12.67 -11.82 -7.16
C SER A 91 13.57 -13.04 -6.93
N ASN A 92 14.90 -12.86 -7.00
CA ASN A 92 15.90 -13.92 -6.80
C ASN A 92 16.27 -14.15 -5.32
N SER A 93 15.87 -13.26 -4.40
CA SER A 93 16.13 -13.41 -2.98
C SER A 93 15.24 -14.51 -2.39
N ASN A 94 15.76 -15.30 -1.44
CA ASN A 94 14.92 -16.26 -0.70
C ASN A 94 13.98 -15.56 0.30
N TYR A 95 14.25 -14.31 0.65
CA TYR A 95 13.49 -13.56 1.64
C TYR A 95 12.41 -12.71 0.98
N THR A 96 11.16 -12.85 1.46
CA THR A 96 10.02 -12.03 1.03
C THR A 96 9.56 -11.06 2.11
N SER A 97 10.22 -11.08 3.26
CA SER A 97 9.85 -10.34 4.45
C SER A 97 11.10 -9.79 5.11
N TRP A 98 11.04 -8.53 5.54
CA TRP A 98 12.11 -7.85 6.25
C TRP A 98 11.54 -7.17 7.48
N GLY A 99 12.35 -7.03 8.53
CA GLY A 99 11.86 -6.52 9.80
C GLY A 99 12.88 -6.61 10.92
N TRP A 100 12.37 -6.53 12.14
CA TRP A 100 13.14 -6.62 13.36
C TRP A 100 12.53 -7.70 14.25
N ASP A 101 13.34 -8.69 14.61
CA ASP A 101 12.99 -9.70 15.61
C ASP A 101 12.81 -9.06 16.99
N ASP A 102 13.56 -8.00 17.26
CA ASP A 102 13.70 -7.28 18.53
C ASP A 102 13.19 -5.84 18.43
N PHE A 103 12.06 -5.62 17.74
CA PHE A 103 11.53 -4.28 17.47
C PHE A 103 11.36 -3.44 18.76
N ILE A 104 10.72 -4.01 19.78
CA ILE A 104 10.61 -3.42 21.13
C ILE A 104 10.45 -4.55 22.17
N LYS A 105 10.99 -4.37 23.38
CA LYS A 105 10.76 -5.31 24.49
C LYS A 105 9.26 -5.46 24.74
N TRP A 106 8.81 -6.70 24.92
CA TRP A 106 7.39 -7.01 25.08
C TRP A 106 6.77 -6.25 26.26
N LYS A 107 7.45 -6.25 27.41
CA LYS A 107 7.02 -5.54 28.63
C LYS A 107 6.87 -4.03 28.41
N ASP A 108 7.76 -3.42 27.63
CA ASP A 108 7.70 -1.98 27.33
C ASP A 108 6.56 -1.67 26.35
N MET A 109 6.33 -2.54 25.38
CA MET A 109 5.20 -2.46 24.47
C MET A 109 3.86 -2.57 25.22
N GLU A 110 3.70 -3.57 26.08
CA GLU A 110 2.48 -3.78 26.86
C GLU A 110 2.18 -2.58 27.76
N LYS A 111 3.20 -2.04 28.43
CA LYS A 111 3.03 -0.91 29.36
C LYS A 111 2.72 0.40 28.66
N ASN A 112 3.37 0.68 27.53
CA ASN A 112 3.40 2.03 26.97
C ASN A 112 2.62 2.20 25.66
N PHE A 113 2.33 1.12 24.95
CA PHE A 113 1.79 1.18 23.58
C PHE A 113 0.52 0.34 23.38
N MET A 114 0.27 -0.64 24.25
CA MET A 114 -0.93 -1.46 24.17
C MET A 114 -2.14 -0.78 24.81
N THR A 115 -3.30 -0.90 24.19
CA THR A 115 -4.60 -0.52 24.77
C THR A 115 -5.60 -1.62 24.49
N ASP A 116 -6.27 -2.10 25.54
CA ASP A 116 -7.27 -3.17 25.46
C ASP A 116 -6.78 -4.42 24.71
N GLY A 117 -5.50 -4.77 24.94
CA GLY A 117 -4.86 -5.90 24.29
C GLY A 117 -4.39 -5.66 22.85
N ASN A 118 -4.64 -4.47 22.29
CA ASN A 118 -4.37 -4.14 20.89
C ASN A 118 -3.18 -3.18 20.75
N ILE A 119 -2.54 -3.19 19.57
CA ILE A 119 -1.49 -2.21 19.22
C ILE A 119 -1.73 -1.61 17.84
N THR A 120 -1.29 -0.36 17.65
CA THR A 120 -1.39 0.34 16.36
C THR A 120 -0.01 0.57 15.76
N ILE A 121 0.19 0.10 14.53
CA ILE A 121 1.44 0.31 13.78
C ILE A 121 1.16 1.03 12.47
N GLU A 122 2.01 2.00 12.14
CA GLU A 122 2.09 2.63 10.83
C GLU A 122 3.45 2.35 10.20
N SER A 123 3.45 1.95 8.93
CA SER A 123 4.64 1.88 8.09
C SER A 123 4.54 2.91 6.98
N HIS A 124 5.49 3.84 6.97
CA HIS A 124 5.63 4.88 5.96
C HIS A 124 6.70 4.39 4.98
N ILE A 125 6.30 4.14 3.74
CA ILE A 125 7.15 3.56 2.71
C ILE A 125 7.35 4.57 1.58
N LYS A 126 8.61 4.78 1.19
CA LYS A 126 8.99 5.52 0.00
C LYS A 126 9.79 4.59 -0.91
N ILE A 127 9.26 4.32 -2.09
CA ILE A 127 9.95 3.51 -3.10
C ILE A 127 10.99 4.39 -3.79
N ARG A 128 12.27 4.07 -3.60
CA ARG A 128 13.40 4.76 -4.25
C ARG A 128 13.61 4.28 -5.67
N LYS A 129 13.55 2.95 -5.87
CA LYS A 129 13.79 2.29 -7.14
C LYS A 129 12.85 1.10 -7.28
N MET A 130 12.33 0.90 -8.48
CA MET A 130 11.42 -0.19 -8.79
C MET A 130 11.61 -0.60 -10.25
N THR A 131 11.96 -1.85 -10.48
CA THR A 131 12.21 -2.43 -11.81
C THR A 131 11.45 -3.74 -11.95
N GLY A 132 11.15 -4.14 -13.20
CA GLY A 132 10.52 -5.44 -13.49
C GLY A 132 9.04 -5.57 -13.13
N ILE A 133 8.43 -4.58 -12.48
CA ILE A 133 7.01 -4.60 -12.11
C ILE A 133 6.22 -3.73 -13.06
N THR A 134 5.49 -4.39 -13.97
CA THR A 134 4.64 -3.73 -14.95
C THR A 134 3.35 -3.25 -14.30
N LYS A 135 2.84 -2.09 -14.74
CA LYS A 135 1.49 -1.65 -14.35
C LYS A 135 0.48 -2.68 -14.85
N LYS A 136 -0.35 -3.20 -13.94
CA LYS A 136 -1.49 -4.02 -14.36
C LYS A 136 -2.44 -3.11 -15.11
N LYS A 137 -2.73 -3.41 -16.39
CA LYS A 137 -3.82 -2.75 -17.11
C LYS A 137 -5.13 -3.24 -16.49
N LEU A 138 -5.63 -2.52 -15.49
CA LEU A 138 -6.88 -2.85 -14.80
C LEU A 138 -8.10 -2.60 -15.69
N ARG A 139 -7.99 -1.67 -16.63
CA ARG A 139 -9.04 -1.30 -17.57
C ARG A 139 -8.43 -1.19 -18.95
N ASN A 140 -9.17 -1.67 -19.94
CA ASN A 140 -8.84 -1.42 -21.33
C ASN A 140 -9.65 -0.20 -21.79
N PHE A 141 -8.98 0.74 -22.45
CA PHE A 141 -9.59 1.93 -23.05
C PHE A 141 -9.11 2.10 -24.49
N ASP A 142 -8.63 1.02 -25.11
CA ASP A 142 -8.19 1.03 -26.50
C ASP A 142 -9.38 1.16 -27.47
N SER A 143 -9.09 1.19 -28.77
CA SER A 143 -10.10 1.33 -29.83
C SER A 143 -11.15 0.23 -29.85
N LYS A 144 -10.93 -0.92 -29.19
CA LYS A 144 -11.94 -1.98 -29.10
C LYS A 144 -13.09 -1.58 -28.18
N MET A 145 -12.86 -0.67 -27.24
CA MET A 145 -13.91 -0.14 -26.37
C MET A 145 -14.80 0.90 -27.06
N ASN A 146 -14.53 1.26 -28.33
CA ASN A 146 -15.32 2.22 -29.08
C ASN A 146 -16.82 1.86 -29.11
N ILE A 147 -17.17 0.57 -29.10
CA ILE A 147 -18.57 0.11 -29.07
C ILE A 147 -19.33 0.48 -27.79
N PHE A 148 -18.63 0.78 -26.69
CA PHE A 148 -19.19 1.16 -25.40
C PHE A 148 -18.85 2.61 -25.02
N SER A 149 -18.20 3.34 -25.93
CA SER A 149 -17.66 4.67 -25.67
C SER A 149 -18.43 5.71 -26.46
N ASP A 150 -18.78 6.80 -25.79
CA ASP A 150 -19.44 7.98 -26.33
C ASP A 150 -18.47 9.17 -26.46
N ILE A 151 -17.24 9.03 -25.94
CA ILE A 151 -16.18 10.03 -26.04
C ILE A 151 -14.79 9.39 -26.15
N VAL A 152 -13.88 10.04 -26.89
CA VAL A 152 -12.47 9.69 -26.98
C VAL A 152 -11.63 10.82 -26.40
N LEU A 153 -10.92 10.54 -25.30
CA LEU A 153 -9.96 11.47 -24.72
C LEU A 153 -8.60 11.26 -25.36
N THR A 154 -7.92 12.34 -25.74
CA THR A 154 -6.54 12.27 -26.23
C THR A 154 -5.61 12.89 -25.21
N VAL A 155 -4.64 12.12 -24.70
CA VAL A 155 -3.62 12.59 -23.75
C VAL A 155 -2.26 12.24 -24.34
N GLU A 156 -1.42 13.26 -24.58
CA GLU A 156 -0.07 13.07 -25.14
C GLU A 156 -0.05 12.16 -26.40
N ASN A 157 -1.05 12.34 -27.28
CA ASN A 157 -1.30 11.54 -28.50
C ASN A 157 -1.79 10.10 -28.30
N GLU A 158 -2.01 9.65 -27.07
CA GLU A 158 -2.69 8.38 -26.79
C GLU A 158 -4.21 8.60 -26.70
N LYS A 159 -4.99 7.74 -27.37
CA LYS A 159 -6.46 7.80 -27.40
C LYS A 159 -7.06 6.83 -26.38
N PHE A 160 -7.98 7.34 -25.58
CA PHE A 160 -8.74 6.60 -24.56
C PHE A 160 -10.23 6.66 -24.88
N TYR A 161 -10.81 5.51 -25.18
CA TYR A 161 -12.24 5.34 -25.48
C TYR A 161 -12.96 5.06 -24.17
N VAL A 162 -13.83 5.99 -23.74
CA VAL A 162 -14.48 5.96 -22.43
C VAL A 162 -15.97 6.34 -22.51
N SER A 163 -16.73 6.02 -21.45
CA SER A 163 -18.10 6.50 -21.26
C SER A 163 -18.10 7.83 -20.48
N LYS A 164 -18.73 8.86 -21.04
CA LYS A 164 -18.86 10.22 -20.49
C LYS A 164 -19.61 10.19 -19.17
N LEU A 165 -20.72 9.44 -19.09
CA LEU A 165 -21.51 9.29 -17.88
C LEU A 165 -20.69 8.66 -16.75
N PHE A 166 -19.99 7.57 -17.05
CA PHE A 166 -19.16 6.89 -16.05
C PHE A 166 -18.03 7.82 -15.58
N LEU A 167 -17.36 8.51 -16.49
CA LEU A 167 -16.29 9.45 -16.18
C LEU A 167 -16.78 10.62 -15.31
N ALA A 168 -17.95 11.19 -15.64
CA ALA A 168 -18.59 12.25 -14.88
C ALA A 168 -18.98 11.80 -13.46
N SER A 169 -19.50 10.58 -13.30
CA SER A 169 -19.89 10.03 -11.99
C SER A 169 -18.71 9.81 -11.04
N GLN A 170 -17.51 9.61 -11.57
CA GLN A 170 -16.30 9.26 -10.81
C GLN A 170 -15.33 10.45 -10.66
N SER A 171 -15.59 11.58 -11.32
CA SER A 171 -14.70 12.73 -11.31
C SER A 171 -15.48 14.03 -11.26
N THR A 172 -15.28 14.80 -10.20
CA THR A 172 -15.86 16.14 -10.07
C THR A 172 -15.35 17.11 -11.14
N PHE A 173 -14.15 16.88 -11.69
CA PHE A 173 -13.65 17.64 -12.83
C PHE A 173 -14.50 17.37 -14.07
N PHE A 174 -14.66 16.10 -14.47
CA PHE A 174 -15.44 15.74 -15.66
C PHE A 174 -16.95 15.95 -15.48
N GLY A 175 -17.47 15.81 -14.25
CA GLY A 175 -18.86 16.08 -13.91
C GLY A 175 -19.29 17.51 -14.27
N LYS A 176 -18.42 18.50 -14.09
CA LYS A 176 -18.70 19.90 -14.48
C LYS A 176 -18.95 20.08 -15.97
N TYR A 177 -18.32 19.26 -16.82
CA TYR A 177 -18.47 19.33 -18.28
C TYR A 177 -19.63 18.45 -18.80
N SER A 178 -20.23 17.60 -17.96
CA SER A 178 -21.34 16.75 -18.36
C SER A 178 -22.65 17.53 -18.51
N PHE A 179 -22.86 18.58 -17.70
CA PHE A 179 -24.09 19.39 -17.70
C PHE A 179 -24.10 20.54 -18.72
N ALA A 180 -23.04 20.73 -19.50
CA ALA A 180 -22.94 21.85 -20.43
C ALA A 180 -23.68 21.66 -21.78
N LEU A 181 -24.35 20.52 -22.02
CA LEU A 181 -25.01 20.25 -23.31
C LEU A 181 -26.46 19.75 -23.22
N GLU A 182 -27.08 19.73 -22.04
CA GLU A 182 -28.52 19.47 -21.92
C GLU A 182 -29.28 20.77 -21.62
N SER A 183 -29.33 21.65 -22.61
CA SER A 183 -30.51 22.52 -22.76
C SER A 183 -31.38 21.87 -23.83
N PHE A 184 -32.28 21.00 -23.38
CA PHE A 184 -33.40 20.56 -24.22
C PHE A 184 -34.29 21.77 -24.46
N ALA A 185 -34.39 22.19 -25.72
CA ALA A 185 -35.56 22.94 -26.17
C ALA A 185 -36.74 21.96 -26.18
N ILE A 186 -37.71 22.19 -25.28
CA ILE A 186 -39.10 21.76 -25.47
C ILE A 186 -39.81 22.93 -26.17
#